data_AF-A0A0D2Q2R1-F1
#
_entry.id   AF-A0A0D2Q2R1-F1
#
_cell.length_a   1.000
_cell.length_b   1.000
_cell.length_c   1.000
_cell.angle_alpha   90.00
_cell.angle_beta   90.00
_cell.angle_gamma   90.00
#
_symmetry.space_group_name_H-M   'P 1'
#
loop_
_entity.id
_entity.type
_entity.pdbx_description
1 polymer ?
#
loop_
_entity_poly.entity_id
_entity_poly.type
_entity_poly.pdbx_seq_one_letter_code
_entity_poly.pdbx_strand_id
1 'polypeptide(L)'
;MSDRERDWDFYLRTVSNSARDSSFANDPASDPSLLHAVKKLCDFCRQEEKSSEDLVARVYPHINKLFQRSTASLSQPTSPNGILLLVILQFFLDFGEVVLHDADPSLRTFFRSCLSREFADPVVAAATLDFLNVNKNKLLFSFPNLLPQFFPLLLKLIAWNGEKLEKAFLKVFPGLVSPGSFLPLFPSLVDLPILVVALEKVERSSGSLIGSSIASIQKSAAPEMLLALMDEAYTGSTIGDGGGDSESEESSTIDVADPVFLELLKDENDGLAERHWTSPGVAAVLQAATNSPQSDRLKQILNITPRLLDMYFTIALRDANNSLICALIPILMARNSTLFPDKNYMYEVRRRLLEFMLASFQRSPDFIALLKKPIVDRLG
;
A
#
# COMPACT_ATOMS: atom_id res chain seq x y z
N MET A 1 0.23 -48.37 3.48
CA MET A 1 0.22 -46.91 3.41
C MET A 1 1.66 -46.46 3.33
N SER A 2 2.02 -45.77 2.25
CA SER A 2 3.37 -45.19 2.15
C SER A 2 3.53 -44.10 3.22
N ASP A 3 4.75 -43.81 3.67
CA ASP A 3 4.99 -42.72 4.64
C ASP A 3 4.46 -41.37 4.12
N ARG A 4 4.49 -41.18 2.80
CA ARG A 4 3.98 -40.01 2.08
C ARG A 4 2.46 -39.85 2.20
N GLU A 5 1.69 -40.93 2.14
CA GLU A 5 0.23 -40.89 2.34
C GLU A 5 -0.14 -40.53 3.79
N ARG A 6 0.64 -41.01 4.76
CA ARG A 6 0.45 -40.67 6.19
C ARG A 6 0.74 -39.19 6.46
N ASP A 7 1.80 -38.66 5.85
CA ASP A 7 2.14 -37.24 5.94
C ASP A 7 1.06 -36.36 5.28
N TRP A 8 0.56 -36.75 4.11
CA TRP A 8 -0.54 -36.06 3.43
C TRP A 8 -1.82 -36.02 4.28
N ASP A 9 -2.24 -37.17 4.83
CA ASP A 9 -3.42 -37.27 5.71
C ASP A 9 -3.26 -36.40 6.95
N PHE A 10 -2.06 -36.35 7.52
CA PHE A 10 -1.74 -35.51 8.67
C PHE A 10 -1.93 -34.02 8.33
N TYR A 11 -1.30 -33.52 7.26
CA TYR A 11 -1.42 -32.11 6.88
C TYR A 11 -2.85 -31.73 6.47
N LEU A 12 -3.56 -32.62 5.76
CA LEU A 12 -4.96 -32.38 5.41
C LEU A 12 -5.85 -32.28 6.65
N ARG A 13 -5.65 -33.14 7.64
CA ARG A 13 -6.38 -33.07 8.92
C ARG A 13 -6.08 -31.77 9.66
N THR A 14 -4.83 -31.34 9.72
CA THR A 14 -4.44 -30.06 10.33
C THR A 14 -5.18 -28.90 9.68
N VAL A 15 -5.13 -28.78 8.34
CA VAL A 15 -5.84 -27.72 7.61
C VAL A 15 -7.35 -27.84 7.75
N SER A 16 -7.91 -29.05 7.73
CA SER A 16 -9.35 -29.26 7.89
C SER A 16 -9.86 -28.89 9.28
N ASN A 17 -9.11 -29.20 10.33
CA ASN A 17 -9.48 -28.84 11.71
C ASN A 17 -9.45 -27.34 11.89
N SER A 18 -8.37 -26.69 11.44
CA SER A 18 -8.31 -25.23 11.39
C SER A 18 -9.42 -24.66 10.52
N ALA A 19 -9.81 -25.25 9.40
CA ALA A 19 -10.94 -24.74 8.61
C ALA A 19 -12.32 -24.91 9.29
N ARG A 20 -12.45 -25.79 10.30
CA ARG A 20 -13.72 -26.11 10.99
C ARG A 20 -13.90 -25.36 12.31
N ASP A 21 -12.82 -25.01 12.99
CA ASP A 21 -12.89 -24.30 14.26
C ASP A 21 -13.64 -22.97 14.12
N SER A 22 -14.81 -22.91 14.77
CA SER A 22 -15.72 -21.76 14.83
C SER A 22 -15.35 -20.76 15.93
N SER A 23 -14.34 -21.06 16.73
CA SER A 23 -13.84 -20.18 17.77
C SER A 23 -13.06 -19.02 17.14
N PHE A 24 -13.64 -17.82 17.17
CA PHE A 24 -12.95 -16.56 16.86
C PHE A 24 -11.76 -16.25 17.79
N ALA A 25 -11.51 -17.08 18.81
CA ALA A 25 -10.38 -16.93 19.74
C ALA A 25 -9.10 -17.62 19.26
N ASN A 26 -9.19 -18.58 18.32
CA ASN A 26 -8.02 -19.28 17.78
C ASN A 26 -7.71 -18.75 16.37
N ASP A 27 -6.87 -17.73 16.32
CA ASP A 27 -6.40 -17.15 15.08
C ASP A 27 -5.59 -18.17 14.24
N PRO A 28 -5.99 -18.48 12.98
CA PRO A 28 -5.22 -19.35 12.09
C PRO A 28 -3.75 -18.93 11.89
N ALA A 29 -3.43 -17.63 11.90
CA ALA A 29 -2.07 -17.16 11.69
C ALA A 29 -1.15 -17.40 12.90
N SER A 30 -1.72 -17.61 14.08
CA SER A 30 -0.98 -17.82 15.33
C SER A 30 -0.40 -19.25 15.47
N ASP A 31 -0.75 -20.18 14.57
CA ASP A 31 -0.23 -21.55 14.55
C ASP A 31 0.79 -21.74 13.41
N PRO A 32 2.11 -21.78 13.70
CA PRO A 32 3.15 -22.02 12.70
C PRO A 32 3.00 -23.37 11.98
N SER A 33 2.37 -24.36 12.62
CA SER A 33 2.15 -25.67 12.04
C SER A 33 1.12 -25.64 10.90
N LEU A 34 0.15 -24.72 10.97
CA LEU A 34 -0.85 -24.53 9.93
C LEU A 34 -0.22 -23.99 8.64
N LEU A 35 0.60 -22.95 8.74
CA LEU A 35 1.32 -22.40 7.58
C LEU A 35 2.19 -23.47 6.91
N HIS A 36 2.88 -24.28 7.73
CA HIS A 36 3.69 -25.38 7.22
C HIS A 36 2.83 -26.45 6.53
N ALA A 37 1.69 -26.84 7.13
CA ALA A 37 0.77 -27.81 6.56
C ALA A 37 0.21 -27.35 5.21
N VAL A 38 -0.20 -26.08 5.08
CA VAL A 38 -0.68 -25.53 3.81
C VAL A 38 0.40 -25.58 2.74
N LYS A 39 1.64 -25.15 3.05
CA LYS A 39 2.76 -25.24 2.10
C LYS A 39 3.01 -26.67 1.63
N LYS A 40 2.99 -27.64 2.56
CA LYS A 40 3.19 -29.05 2.24
C LYS A 40 2.09 -29.61 1.34
N LEU A 41 0.83 -29.25 1.58
CA LEU A 41 -0.27 -29.64 0.70
C LEU A 41 -0.12 -29.05 -0.70
N CYS A 42 0.32 -27.79 -0.83
CA CYS A 42 0.63 -27.20 -2.13
C CYS A 42 1.76 -27.98 -2.84
N ASP A 43 2.82 -28.34 -2.14
CA ASP A 43 3.94 -29.11 -2.69
C ASP A 43 3.48 -30.50 -3.19
N PHE A 44 2.61 -31.18 -2.45
CA PHE A 44 2.03 -32.46 -2.89
C PHE A 44 1.24 -32.30 -4.19
N CYS A 45 0.43 -31.23 -4.30
CA CYS A 45 -0.36 -30.98 -5.51
C CYS A 45 0.51 -30.67 -6.74
N ARG A 46 1.72 -30.12 -6.56
CA ARG A 46 2.65 -29.78 -7.66
C ARG A 46 3.43 -30.98 -8.21
N GLN A 47 3.61 -32.05 -7.43
CA GLN A 47 4.52 -33.16 -7.78
C GLN A 47 3.88 -34.25 -8.65
N GLU A 48 2.56 -34.25 -8.87
CA GLU A 48 1.86 -35.39 -9.49
C GLU A 48 1.13 -35.01 -10.79
N GLU A 49 1.80 -35.02 -11.94
CA GLU A 49 1.21 -34.63 -13.25
C GLU A 49 -0.06 -35.38 -13.67
N LYS A 50 -0.38 -36.56 -13.11
CA LYS A 50 -1.61 -37.34 -13.44
C LYS A 50 -2.58 -37.57 -12.28
N SER A 51 -2.17 -37.31 -11.04
CA SER A 51 -2.97 -37.50 -9.81
C SER A 51 -3.22 -36.15 -9.08
N SER A 52 -2.69 -35.05 -9.62
CA SER A 52 -2.87 -33.69 -9.10
C SER A 52 -4.33 -33.26 -9.06
N GLU A 53 -5.16 -33.61 -10.05
CA GLU A 53 -6.54 -33.08 -10.09
C GLU A 53 -7.43 -33.60 -8.94
N ASP A 54 -7.36 -34.90 -8.61
CA ASP A 54 -8.09 -35.46 -7.47
C ASP A 54 -7.56 -34.90 -6.13
N LEU A 55 -6.23 -34.79 -5.99
CA LEU A 55 -5.61 -34.21 -4.80
C LEU A 55 -6.01 -32.74 -4.62
N VAL A 56 -5.98 -31.95 -5.69
CA VAL A 56 -6.41 -30.55 -5.70
C VAL A 56 -7.88 -30.45 -5.33
N ALA A 57 -8.76 -31.29 -5.91
CA ALA A 57 -10.18 -31.32 -5.60
C ALA A 57 -10.46 -31.65 -4.12
N ARG A 58 -9.64 -32.50 -3.50
CA ARG A 58 -9.74 -32.85 -2.08
C ARG A 58 -9.20 -31.75 -1.16
N VAL A 59 -8.13 -31.06 -1.55
CA VAL A 59 -7.50 -29.99 -0.75
C VAL A 59 -8.26 -28.67 -0.85
N TYR A 60 -8.78 -28.34 -2.03
CA TYR A 60 -9.38 -27.04 -2.33
C TYR A 60 -10.50 -26.62 -1.36
N PRO A 61 -11.49 -27.45 -0.99
CA PRO A 61 -12.56 -27.04 -0.08
C PRO A 61 -12.04 -26.59 1.28
N HIS A 62 -10.96 -27.21 1.76
CA HIS A 62 -10.34 -26.86 3.03
C HIS A 62 -9.53 -25.57 2.93
N ILE A 63 -8.79 -25.38 1.83
CA ILE A 63 -8.04 -24.15 1.56
C ILE A 63 -8.96 -22.95 1.38
N ASN A 64 -10.03 -23.10 0.58
CA ASN A 64 -11.00 -22.04 0.37
C ASN A 64 -11.71 -21.66 1.68
N LYS A 65 -12.13 -22.64 2.48
CA LYS A 65 -12.75 -22.36 3.78
C LYS A 65 -11.77 -21.69 4.75
N LEU A 66 -10.49 -22.10 4.74
CA LEU A 66 -9.45 -21.46 5.53
C LEU A 66 -9.24 -20.00 5.10
N PHE A 67 -9.21 -19.72 3.78
CA PHE A 67 -9.13 -18.34 3.25
C PHE A 67 -10.27 -17.48 3.80
N GLN A 68 -11.52 -17.92 3.65
CA GLN A 68 -12.69 -17.17 4.10
C GLN A 68 -12.64 -16.88 5.61
N ARG A 69 -12.18 -17.86 6.40
CA ARG A 69 -12.03 -17.70 7.85
C ARG A 69 -10.94 -16.70 8.21
N SER A 70 -9.76 -16.83 7.60
CA SER A 70 -8.66 -15.88 7.79
C SER A 70 -9.12 -14.47 7.43
N THR A 71 -9.79 -14.28 6.27
CA THR A 71 -10.33 -12.97 5.86
C THR A 71 -11.38 -12.40 6.82
N ALA A 72 -12.21 -13.23 7.46
CA ALA A 72 -13.16 -12.77 8.46
C ALA A 72 -12.46 -12.36 9.77
N SER A 73 -11.40 -13.07 10.15
CA SER A 73 -10.60 -12.81 11.36
C SER A 73 -9.73 -11.57 11.26
N LEU A 74 -9.53 -11.02 10.05
CA LEU A 74 -8.77 -9.78 9.86
C LEU A 74 -9.30 -8.64 10.72
N SER A 75 -10.59 -8.57 11.04
CA SER A 75 -11.13 -7.49 11.89
C SER A 75 -10.46 -7.39 13.28
N GLN A 76 -9.72 -8.40 13.71
CA GLN A 76 -8.97 -8.41 14.97
C GLN A 76 -7.55 -7.86 14.77
N PRO A 77 -7.03 -7.04 15.72
CA PRO A 77 -5.73 -6.38 15.61
C PRO A 77 -4.51 -7.29 15.81
N THR A 78 -4.67 -8.51 16.31
CA THR A 78 -3.56 -9.37 16.80
C THR A 78 -3.15 -10.52 15.87
N SER A 79 -3.65 -10.55 14.63
CA SER A 79 -3.53 -11.72 13.75
C SER A 79 -2.83 -11.38 12.42
N PRO A 80 -1.51 -11.63 12.29
CA PRO A 80 -0.77 -11.40 11.05
C PRO A 80 -1.05 -12.50 10.03
N ASN A 81 -2.12 -12.34 9.26
CA ASN A 81 -2.57 -13.36 8.28
C ASN A 81 -1.85 -13.26 6.93
N GLY A 82 -1.06 -12.21 6.68
CA GLY A 82 -0.52 -11.90 5.36
C GLY A 82 0.23 -13.06 4.73
N ILE A 83 1.13 -13.72 5.47
CA ILE A 83 1.93 -14.82 4.94
C ILE A 83 1.07 -16.05 4.62
N LEU A 84 0.10 -16.39 5.48
CA LEU A 84 -0.80 -17.51 5.23
C LEU A 84 -1.68 -17.25 4.01
N LEU A 85 -2.26 -16.06 3.91
CA LEU A 85 -3.09 -15.67 2.77
C LEU A 85 -2.30 -15.67 1.46
N LEU A 86 -1.04 -15.22 1.45
CA LEU A 86 -0.19 -15.29 0.25
C LEU A 86 0.05 -16.73 -0.21
N VAL A 87 0.24 -17.69 0.70
CA VAL A 87 0.39 -19.10 0.34
C VAL A 87 -0.92 -19.67 -0.23
N ILE A 88 -2.06 -19.30 0.35
CA ILE A 88 -3.37 -19.71 -0.17
C ILE A 88 -3.64 -19.10 -1.55
N LEU A 89 -3.31 -17.82 -1.75
CA LEU A 89 -3.40 -17.17 -3.06
C LEU A 89 -2.49 -17.83 -4.09
N GLN A 90 -1.29 -18.28 -3.70
CA GLN A 90 -0.43 -19.04 -4.58
C GLN A 90 -1.12 -20.35 -5.01
N PHE A 91 -1.77 -21.06 -4.09
CA PHE A 91 -2.56 -22.26 -4.43
C PHE A 91 -3.67 -21.95 -5.43
N PHE A 92 -4.42 -20.85 -5.24
CA PHE A 92 -5.45 -20.43 -6.19
C PHE A 92 -4.88 -20.07 -7.56
N LEU A 93 -3.70 -19.42 -7.61
CA LEU A 93 -3.03 -19.13 -8.87
C LEU A 93 -2.50 -20.39 -9.55
N ASP A 94 -1.98 -21.36 -8.81
CA ASP A 94 -1.42 -22.57 -9.42
C ASP A 94 -2.52 -23.51 -9.94
N PHE A 95 -3.57 -23.70 -9.16
CA PHE A 95 -4.54 -24.78 -9.35
C PHE A 95 -5.97 -24.32 -9.60
N GLY A 96 -6.24 -23.01 -9.60
CA GLY A 96 -7.59 -22.47 -9.72
C GLY A 96 -8.34 -22.96 -10.96
N GLU A 97 -7.64 -23.15 -12.09
CA GLU A 97 -8.28 -23.66 -13.31
C GLU A 97 -8.80 -25.10 -13.17
N VAL A 98 -8.11 -25.95 -12.42
CA VAL A 98 -8.49 -27.35 -12.17
C VAL A 98 -9.83 -27.44 -11.43
N VAL A 99 -10.09 -26.49 -10.53
CA VAL A 99 -11.28 -26.45 -9.69
C VAL A 99 -12.26 -25.34 -10.08
N LEU A 100 -12.06 -24.71 -11.25
CA LEU A 100 -12.87 -23.60 -11.75
C LEU A 100 -13.00 -22.44 -10.72
N HIS A 101 -11.95 -22.20 -9.94
CA HIS A 101 -11.88 -21.10 -8.98
C HIS A 101 -11.42 -19.82 -9.67
N ASP A 102 -12.22 -18.77 -9.57
CA ASP A 102 -11.81 -17.41 -9.93
C ASP A 102 -11.00 -16.80 -8.78
N ALA A 103 -9.71 -16.55 -9.03
CA ALA A 103 -8.81 -15.97 -8.04
C ALA A 103 -8.93 -14.44 -7.91
N ASP A 104 -9.60 -13.74 -8.84
CA ASP A 104 -9.67 -12.26 -8.83
C ASP A 104 -10.30 -11.69 -7.54
N PRO A 105 -11.44 -12.20 -7.03
CA PRO A 105 -12.02 -11.71 -5.78
C PRO A 105 -11.10 -11.97 -4.57
N SER A 106 -10.43 -13.11 -4.54
CA SER A 106 -9.52 -13.51 -3.47
C SER A 106 -8.28 -12.59 -3.44
N LEU A 107 -7.68 -12.32 -4.60
CA LEU A 107 -6.57 -11.38 -4.74
C LEU A 107 -6.98 -9.99 -4.25
N ARG A 108 -8.12 -9.47 -4.74
CA ARG A 108 -8.63 -8.15 -4.32
C ARG A 108 -8.88 -8.06 -2.83
N THR A 109 -9.42 -9.12 -2.23
CA THR A 109 -9.68 -9.19 -0.78
C THR A 109 -8.37 -9.12 0.01
N PHE A 110 -7.31 -9.80 -0.44
CA PHE A 110 -6.00 -9.68 0.18
C PHE A 110 -5.46 -8.25 0.16
N PHE A 111 -5.47 -7.59 -1.01
CA PHE A 111 -4.99 -6.21 -1.10
C PHE A 111 -5.83 -5.26 -0.23
N ARG A 112 -7.16 -5.34 -0.34
CA ARG A 112 -8.09 -4.42 0.33
C ARG A 112 -8.13 -4.61 1.85
N SER A 113 -8.07 -5.84 2.33
CA SER A 113 -8.36 -6.14 3.74
C SER A 113 -7.12 -6.55 4.53
N CYS A 114 -6.16 -7.25 3.91
CA CYS A 114 -4.95 -7.72 4.58
C CYS A 114 -3.80 -6.73 4.41
N LEU A 115 -3.36 -6.54 3.16
CA LEU A 115 -2.16 -5.75 2.88
C LEU A 115 -2.35 -4.29 3.28
N SER A 116 -3.56 -3.73 3.17
CA SER A 116 -3.89 -2.38 3.66
C SER A 116 -3.59 -2.16 5.15
N ARG A 117 -3.52 -3.22 5.94
CA ARG A 117 -3.25 -3.21 7.39
C ARG A 117 -1.87 -3.74 7.76
N GLU A 118 -1.32 -4.62 6.91
CA GLU A 118 -0.04 -5.28 7.14
C GLU A 118 1.10 -4.75 6.25
N PHE A 119 0.87 -3.70 5.43
CA PHE A 119 1.91 -3.12 4.56
C PHE A 119 3.16 -2.67 5.33
N ALA A 120 2.99 -2.31 6.61
CA ALA A 120 4.07 -1.86 7.48
C ALA A 120 4.91 -3.01 8.06
N ASP A 121 4.43 -4.25 7.98
CA ASP A 121 5.20 -5.44 8.39
C ASP A 121 6.23 -5.77 7.29
N PRO A 122 7.54 -5.72 7.58
CA PRO A 122 8.58 -5.94 6.58
C PRO A 122 8.58 -7.37 6.02
N VAL A 123 8.13 -8.37 6.78
CA VAL A 123 8.05 -9.77 6.34
C VAL A 123 6.91 -9.93 5.34
N VAL A 124 5.74 -9.36 5.65
CA VAL A 124 4.57 -9.37 4.75
C VAL A 124 4.85 -8.55 3.48
N ALA A 125 5.48 -7.39 3.62
CA ALA A 125 5.85 -6.54 2.50
C ALA A 125 6.82 -7.27 1.54
N ALA A 126 7.86 -7.91 2.07
CA ALA A 126 8.80 -8.70 1.28
C ALA A 126 8.10 -9.87 0.57
N ALA A 127 7.34 -10.67 1.32
CA ALA A 127 6.61 -11.82 0.78
C ALA A 127 5.60 -11.42 -0.30
N THR A 128 4.95 -10.26 -0.14
CA THR A 128 4.02 -9.70 -1.15
C THR A 128 4.76 -9.38 -2.44
N LEU A 129 5.91 -8.70 -2.37
CA LEU A 129 6.69 -8.38 -3.57
C LEU A 129 7.28 -9.63 -4.23
N ASP A 130 7.68 -10.63 -3.46
CA ASP A 130 8.13 -11.92 -4.00
C ASP A 130 6.99 -12.64 -4.72
N PHE A 131 5.81 -12.72 -4.11
CA PHE A 131 4.61 -13.27 -4.72
C PHE A 131 4.26 -12.56 -6.05
N LEU A 132 4.29 -11.22 -6.06
CA LEU A 132 4.03 -10.43 -7.26
C LEU A 132 5.08 -10.66 -8.35
N ASN A 133 6.35 -10.79 -7.98
CA ASN A 133 7.43 -11.03 -8.93
C ASN A 133 7.39 -12.44 -9.53
N VAL A 134 7.14 -13.45 -8.71
CA VAL A 134 7.01 -14.85 -9.16
C VAL A 134 5.83 -15.01 -10.11
N ASN A 135 4.69 -14.37 -9.81
CA ASN A 135 3.47 -14.52 -10.60
C ASN A 135 3.25 -13.41 -11.64
N LYS A 136 4.25 -12.54 -11.89
CA LYS A 136 4.11 -11.31 -12.68
C LYS A 136 3.39 -11.53 -14.01
N ASN A 137 3.83 -12.51 -14.81
CA ASN A 137 3.25 -12.74 -16.14
C ASN A 137 1.79 -13.17 -16.06
N LYS A 138 1.46 -14.07 -15.13
CA LYS A 138 0.08 -14.54 -14.91
C LYS A 138 -0.80 -13.40 -14.40
N LEU A 139 -0.31 -12.58 -13.47
CA LEU A 139 -1.04 -11.43 -12.95
C LEU A 139 -1.33 -10.39 -14.03
N LEU A 140 -0.34 -10.05 -14.86
CA LEU A 140 -0.54 -9.08 -15.93
C LEU A 140 -1.48 -9.58 -17.04
N PHE A 141 -1.48 -10.88 -17.32
CA PHE A 141 -2.34 -11.47 -18.34
C PHE A 141 -3.77 -11.70 -17.85
N SER A 142 -3.92 -12.36 -16.70
CA SER A 142 -5.23 -12.79 -16.17
C SER A 142 -5.92 -11.71 -15.35
N PHE A 143 -5.18 -10.79 -14.71
CA PHE A 143 -5.71 -9.78 -13.79
C PHE A 143 -5.11 -8.38 -14.08
N PRO A 144 -5.22 -7.85 -15.32
CA PRO A 144 -4.51 -6.65 -15.76
C PRO A 144 -4.82 -5.39 -14.95
N ASN A 145 -5.99 -5.34 -14.30
CA ASN A 145 -6.43 -4.20 -13.50
C ASN A 145 -6.03 -4.28 -12.02
N LEU A 146 -5.48 -5.41 -11.56
CA LEU A 146 -5.17 -5.60 -10.14
C LEU A 146 -4.09 -4.63 -9.66
N LEU A 147 -2.91 -4.67 -10.28
CA LEU A 147 -1.77 -3.82 -9.91
C LEU A 147 -2.05 -2.32 -10.14
N PRO A 148 -2.65 -1.90 -11.28
CA PRO A 148 -3.06 -0.52 -11.46
C PRO A 148 -4.10 -0.01 -10.47
N GLN A 149 -4.99 -0.87 -9.97
CA GLN A 149 -5.97 -0.43 -8.99
C GLN A 149 -5.36 -0.24 -7.60
N PHE A 150 -4.42 -1.12 -7.22
CA PHE A 150 -3.80 -1.09 -5.89
C PHE A 150 -2.41 -0.40 -5.90
N PHE A 151 -2.06 0.38 -6.93
CA PHE A 151 -0.80 1.13 -6.94
C PHE A 151 -0.63 1.99 -5.68
N PRO A 152 -1.65 2.68 -5.15
CA PRO A 152 -1.53 3.43 -3.91
C PRO A 152 -0.96 2.64 -2.74
N LEU A 153 -1.52 1.47 -2.50
CA LEU A 153 -1.13 0.60 -1.40
C LEU A 153 0.28 0.06 -1.60
N LEU A 154 0.65 -0.23 -2.85
CA LEU A 154 2.00 -0.63 -3.22
C LEU A 154 3.01 0.52 -3.03
N LEU A 155 2.60 1.77 -3.26
CA LEU A 155 3.40 2.95 -2.93
C LEU A 155 3.53 3.16 -1.41
N LYS A 156 2.47 2.92 -0.62
CA LYS A 156 2.53 2.90 0.86
C LYS A 156 3.51 1.84 1.37
N LEU A 157 3.45 0.64 0.80
CA LEU A 157 4.35 -0.47 1.13
C LEU A 157 5.81 -0.10 0.91
N ILE A 158 6.16 0.44 -0.27
CA ILE A 158 7.56 0.83 -0.53
C ILE A 158 7.98 2.06 0.26
N ALA A 159 7.08 3.03 0.47
CA ALA A 159 7.34 4.21 1.29
C ALA A 159 7.75 3.81 2.72
N TRP A 160 7.12 2.78 3.28
CA TRP A 160 7.42 2.33 4.64
C TRP A 160 8.66 1.43 4.76
N ASN A 161 8.91 0.57 3.76
CA ASN A 161 9.90 -0.52 3.81
C ASN A 161 11.12 -0.33 2.86
N GLY A 162 11.28 0.87 2.30
CA GLY A 162 12.10 1.19 1.12
C GLY A 162 13.47 0.51 0.99
N GLU A 163 14.28 0.50 2.05
CA GLU A 163 15.70 0.10 2.00
C GLU A 163 15.96 -1.26 1.34
N LYS A 164 15.19 -2.27 1.76
CA LYS A 164 15.45 -3.67 1.39
C LYS A 164 14.67 -4.08 0.15
N LEU A 165 13.62 -3.33 -0.19
CA LEU A 165 12.60 -3.76 -1.13
C LEU A 165 12.66 -3.03 -2.48
N GLU A 166 13.46 -1.96 -2.62
CA GLU A 166 13.56 -1.18 -3.87
C GLU A 166 13.75 -2.07 -5.11
N LYS A 167 14.74 -2.98 -5.08
CA LYS A 167 15.04 -3.84 -6.24
C LYS A 167 13.90 -4.78 -6.61
N ALA A 168 13.20 -5.31 -5.60
CA ALA A 168 12.04 -6.18 -5.83
C ALA A 168 10.85 -5.36 -6.35
N PHE A 169 10.66 -4.14 -5.82
CA PHE A 169 9.60 -3.23 -6.20
C PHE A 169 9.76 -2.72 -7.64
N LEU A 170 10.97 -2.36 -8.07
CA LEU A 170 11.24 -1.92 -9.45
C LEU A 170 10.85 -2.95 -10.51
N LYS A 171 10.84 -4.24 -10.17
CA LYS A 171 10.38 -5.30 -11.07
C LYS A 171 8.85 -5.37 -11.17
N VAL A 172 8.14 -5.01 -10.10
CA VAL A 172 6.67 -4.95 -10.03
C VAL A 172 6.16 -3.64 -10.64
N PHE A 173 6.89 -2.54 -10.45
CA PHE A 173 6.50 -1.17 -10.82
C PHE A 173 5.92 -1.01 -12.23
N PRO A 174 6.46 -1.64 -13.30
CA PRO A 174 5.87 -1.52 -14.64
C PRO A 174 4.41 -1.98 -14.72
N GLY A 175 4.01 -2.94 -13.88
CA GLY A 175 2.62 -3.41 -13.79
C GLY A 175 1.66 -2.39 -13.17
N LEU A 176 2.16 -1.33 -12.52
CA LEU A 176 1.35 -0.24 -12.00
C LEU A 176 0.96 0.77 -13.07
N VAL A 177 1.67 0.79 -14.20
CA VAL A 177 1.45 1.76 -15.28
C VAL A 177 0.45 1.18 -16.28
N SER A 178 -0.76 1.71 -16.27
CA SER A 178 -1.84 1.37 -17.20
C SER A 178 -2.57 2.63 -17.64
N PRO A 179 -3.40 2.60 -18.70
CA PRO A 179 -4.18 3.77 -19.09
C PRO A 179 -5.02 4.38 -17.96
N GLY A 180 -5.58 3.55 -17.07
CA GLY A 180 -6.41 4.02 -15.94
C GLY A 180 -5.61 4.58 -14.76
N SER A 181 -4.37 4.12 -14.56
CA SER A 181 -3.50 4.58 -13.47
C SER A 181 -2.46 5.62 -13.92
N PHE A 182 -2.29 5.83 -15.22
CA PHE A 182 -1.19 6.62 -15.79
C PHE A 182 -1.10 8.03 -15.21
N LEU A 183 -2.19 8.80 -15.28
CA LEU A 183 -2.26 10.16 -14.77
C LEU A 183 -2.20 10.24 -13.23
N PRO A 184 -2.98 9.47 -12.45
CA PRO A 184 -2.95 9.54 -10.98
C PRO A 184 -1.67 8.98 -10.35
N LEU A 185 -0.95 8.10 -11.06
CA LEU A 185 0.33 7.55 -10.57
C LEU A 185 1.42 8.61 -10.51
N PHE A 186 1.48 9.55 -11.47
CA PHE A 186 2.54 10.57 -11.48
C PHE A 186 2.57 11.45 -10.22
N PRO A 187 1.47 12.12 -9.82
CA PRO A 187 1.46 12.91 -8.58
C PRO A 187 1.82 12.04 -7.37
N SER A 188 1.28 10.82 -7.30
CA SER A 188 1.59 9.88 -6.23
C SER A 188 3.08 9.54 -6.14
N LEU A 189 3.76 9.37 -7.27
CA LEU A 189 5.21 9.20 -7.32
C LEU A 189 5.96 10.41 -6.77
N VAL A 190 5.61 11.62 -7.21
CA VAL A 190 6.24 12.85 -6.75
C VAL A 190 5.96 13.13 -5.25
N ASP A 191 4.84 12.61 -4.75
CA ASP A 191 4.38 12.78 -3.37
C ASP A 191 4.89 11.70 -2.41
N LEU A 192 5.71 10.73 -2.87
CA LEU A 192 6.25 9.66 -2.02
C LEU A 192 6.95 10.15 -0.74
N PRO A 193 7.82 11.18 -0.79
CA PRO A 193 8.41 11.73 0.42
C PRO A 193 7.36 12.30 1.38
N ILE A 194 6.28 12.89 0.85
CA ILE A 194 5.19 13.43 1.66
C ILE A 194 4.39 12.29 2.32
N LEU A 195 4.18 11.19 1.59
CA LEU A 195 3.56 9.98 2.12
C LEU A 195 4.37 9.40 3.30
N VAL A 196 5.70 9.42 3.23
CA VAL A 196 6.55 9.02 4.37
C VAL A 196 6.30 9.91 5.58
N VAL A 197 6.34 11.23 5.41
CA VAL A 197 6.07 12.19 6.50
C VAL A 197 4.68 11.96 7.11
N ALA A 198 3.68 11.69 6.27
CA ALA A 198 2.33 11.37 6.70
C ALA A 198 2.28 10.11 7.58
N LEU A 199 2.86 9.02 7.09
CA LEU A 199 2.86 7.74 7.78
C LEU A 199 3.61 7.83 9.11
N GLU A 200 4.75 8.53 9.15
CA GLU A 200 5.52 8.73 10.38
C GLU A 200 4.81 9.63 11.38
N LYS A 201 4.02 10.61 10.91
CA LYS A 201 3.18 11.43 11.78
C LYS A 201 2.11 10.57 12.45
N VAL A 202 1.46 9.69 11.68
CA VAL A 202 0.47 8.74 12.23
C VAL A 202 1.10 7.74 13.18
N GLU A 203 2.28 7.20 12.87
CA GLU A 203 2.98 6.30 13.79
C GLU A 203 3.30 6.97 15.13
N ARG A 204 3.74 8.24 15.11
CA ARG A 204 4.00 9.01 16.35
C ARG A 204 2.74 9.32 17.15
N SER A 205 1.60 9.57 16.48
CA SER A 205 0.35 9.90 17.17
C SER A 205 -0.45 8.69 17.64
N SER A 206 -0.38 7.56 16.91
CA SER A 206 -1.30 6.44 17.05
C SER A 206 -0.61 5.10 17.35
N GLY A 207 0.72 5.09 17.43
CA GLY A 207 1.51 3.88 17.67
C GLY A 207 1.79 3.08 16.40
N SER A 208 2.15 1.80 16.57
CA SER A 208 2.55 0.93 15.46
C SER A 208 1.50 0.89 14.33
N LEU A 209 1.95 1.09 13.09
CA LEU A 209 1.08 0.98 11.91
C LEU A 209 0.67 -0.46 11.60
N ILE A 210 1.34 -1.46 12.17
CA ILE A 210 1.07 -2.89 11.92
C ILE A 210 -0.29 -3.28 12.51
N GLY A 211 -1.18 -3.83 11.68
CA GLY A 211 -2.50 -4.34 12.10
C GLY A 211 -3.55 -3.25 12.34
N SER A 212 -3.13 -1.98 12.42
CA SER A 212 -4.02 -0.82 12.48
C SER A 212 -4.62 -0.54 11.11
N SER A 213 -5.95 -0.42 11.03
CA SER A 213 -6.56 0.18 9.85
C SER A 213 -6.46 1.69 10.01
N ILE A 214 -5.80 2.39 9.09
CA ILE A 214 -5.70 3.86 9.16
C ILE A 214 -7.11 4.49 9.14
N ALA A 215 -8.09 3.83 8.52
CA ALA A 215 -9.50 4.24 8.57
C ALA A 215 -10.11 4.13 9.99
N SER A 216 -9.62 3.23 10.85
CA SER A 216 -10.07 3.12 12.24
C SER A 216 -9.48 4.21 13.15
N ILE A 217 -8.27 4.70 12.84
CA ILE A 217 -7.63 5.84 13.51
C ILE A 217 -8.46 7.12 13.29
N GLN A 218 -9.07 7.27 12.12
CA GLN A 218 -9.98 8.41 11.82
C GLN A 218 -11.25 8.40 12.68
N LYS A 219 -11.65 7.23 13.20
CA LYS A 219 -12.91 7.07 13.94
C LYS A 219 -12.76 7.25 15.45
N SER A 220 -11.53 7.23 15.98
CA SER A 220 -11.25 7.30 17.43
C SER A 220 -11.13 8.71 18.01
N ALA A 221 -11.00 9.76 17.18
CA ALA A 221 -10.94 11.14 17.67
C ALA A 221 -12.28 11.66 18.23
N ALA A 222 -13.42 11.20 17.70
CA ALA A 222 -14.74 11.62 18.18
C ALA A 222 -15.17 10.95 19.51
N PRO A 223 -14.90 9.65 19.76
CA PRO A 223 -15.19 9.00 21.03
C PRO A 223 -14.38 9.53 22.22
N GLU A 224 -13.10 9.86 22.05
CA GLU A 224 -12.26 10.35 23.14
C GLU A 224 -12.68 11.73 23.63
N MET A 225 -13.05 12.63 22.71
CA MET A 225 -13.58 13.95 23.06
C MET A 225 -14.95 13.85 23.75
N LEU A 226 -15.79 12.90 23.35
CA LEU A 226 -17.06 12.60 24.03
C LEU A 226 -16.83 12.00 25.43
N LEU A 227 -15.87 11.09 25.58
CA LEU A 227 -15.49 10.51 26.87
C LEU A 227 -14.94 11.58 27.82
N ALA A 228 -14.09 12.49 27.34
CA ALA A 228 -13.56 13.60 28.12
C ALA A 228 -14.66 14.58 28.55
N LEU A 229 -15.60 14.91 27.66
CA LEU A 229 -16.77 15.75 27.99
C LEU A 229 -17.73 15.06 28.97
N MET A 230 -17.85 13.74 28.90
CA MET A 230 -18.64 12.95 29.85
C MET A 230 -17.97 12.87 31.22
N ASP A 231 -16.65 12.71 31.29
CA ASP A 231 -15.88 12.74 32.54
C ASP A 231 -15.91 14.13 33.18
N GLU A 232 -15.84 15.21 32.40
CA GLU A 232 -15.99 16.59 32.88
C GLU A 232 -17.39 16.83 33.46
N ALA A 233 -18.43 16.37 32.77
CA ALA A 233 -19.82 16.46 33.23
C ALA A 233 -20.11 15.59 34.46
N TYR A 234 -19.37 14.49 34.65
CA TYR A 234 -19.60 13.52 35.73
C TYR A 234 -18.74 13.79 36.98
N THR A 235 -17.51 14.28 36.81
CA THR A 235 -16.59 14.58 37.91
C THR A 235 -16.63 16.04 38.36
N GLY A 236 -17.26 16.93 37.59
CA GLY A 236 -17.45 18.34 37.94
C GLY A 236 -16.14 19.13 38.13
N SER A 237 -15.01 18.58 37.69
CA SER A 237 -13.70 19.22 37.82
C SER A 237 -13.53 20.22 36.67
N THR A 238 -13.99 21.45 36.87
CA THR A 238 -13.54 22.56 36.04
C THR A 238 -12.04 22.70 36.28
N ILE A 239 -11.22 22.69 35.24
CA ILE A 239 -9.82 23.11 35.36
C ILE A 239 -9.87 24.53 35.93
N GLY A 240 -9.51 24.64 37.22
CA GLY A 240 -9.56 25.88 37.96
C GLY A 240 -8.53 26.85 37.38
N ASP A 241 -9.02 27.97 36.88
CA ASP A 241 -8.27 29.20 36.71
C ASP A 241 -7.81 29.68 38.09
N GLY A 242 -6.57 29.35 38.45
CA GLY A 242 -5.94 29.68 39.72
C GLY A 242 -4.47 30.01 39.49
N GLY A 243 -4.18 31.30 39.38
CA GLY A 243 -2.83 31.82 39.15
C GLY A 243 -1.80 31.32 40.16
N GLY A 244 -0.67 30.88 39.62
CA GLY A 244 0.55 30.54 40.36
C GLY A 244 1.67 30.32 39.35
N ASP A 245 2.69 31.16 39.42
CA ASP A 245 3.88 31.13 38.56
C ASP A 245 4.46 29.70 38.45
N SER A 246 4.47 29.16 37.24
CA SER A 246 5.29 28.01 36.86
C SER A 246 5.51 28.05 35.36
N GLU A 247 6.67 28.58 34.97
CA GLU A 247 7.29 28.33 33.68
C GLU A 247 7.33 26.81 33.46
N SER A 248 6.44 26.29 32.64
CA SER A 248 6.52 24.93 32.13
C SER A 248 6.19 24.96 30.65
N GLU A 249 7.12 24.36 29.91
CA GLU A 249 7.30 24.47 28.47
C GLU A 249 6.04 24.10 27.69
N GLU A 250 5.90 24.78 26.54
CA GLU A 250 4.89 24.59 25.51
C GLU A 250 4.61 23.10 25.21
N SER A 251 3.63 22.52 25.90
CA SER A 251 2.94 21.34 25.41
C SER A 251 1.92 21.84 24.39
N SER A 252 2.37 21.99 23.14
CA SER A 252 1.45 22.08 22.01
C SER A 252 0.55 20.86 22.06
N THR A 253 -0.72 21.05 22.40
CA THR A 253 -1.76 20.04 22.23
C THR A 253 -1.65 19.50 20.80
N ILE A 254 -1.26 18.24 20.71
CA ILE A 254 -0.93 17.56 19.46
C ILE A 254 -2.22 17.49 18.64
N ASP A 255 -2.34 18.39 17.67
CA ASP A 255 -3.49 18.46 16.77
C ASP A 255 -3.60 17.15 15.99
N VAL A 256 -4.66 16.40 16.29
CA VAL A 256 -4.91 15.03 15.89
C VAL A 256 -5.11 15.00 14.38
N ALA A 257 -3.99 14.89 13.67
CA ALA A 257 -3.87 14.68 12.24
C ALA A 257 -4.63 15.69 11.35
N ASP A 258 -3.92 16.74 10.94
CA ASP A 258 -4.28 17.64 9.83
C ASP A 258 -5.04 16.86 8.72
N PRO A 259 -6.31 17.22 8.43
CA PRO A 259 -7.22 16.49 7.55
C PRO A 259 -6.62 16.10 6.21
N VAL A 260 -5.66 16.90 5.72
CA VAL A 260 -4.96 16.67 4.44
C VAL A 260 -4.06 15.43 4.49
N PHE A 261 -3.41 15.15 5.63
CA PHE A 261 -2.59 13.95 5.80
C PHE A 261 -3.45 12.70 5.98
N LEU A 262 -4.60 12.82 6.64
CA LEU A 262 -5.56 11.73 6.73
C LEU A 262 -6.17 11.40 5.37
N GLU A 263 -6.44 12.40 4.53
CA GLU A 263 -6.89 12.20 3.15
C GLU A 263 -5.84 11.49 2.30
N LEU A 264 -4.55 11.84 2.45
CA LEU A 264 -3.44 11.12 1.81
C LEU A 264 -3.36 9.65 2.22
N LEU A 265 -3.83 9.33 3.43
CA LEU A 265 -3.73 8.00 4.00
C LEU A 265 -5.02 7.18 3.93
N LYS A 266 -6.15 7.79 3.55
CA LYS A 266 -7.43 7.09 3.35
C LYS A 266 -7.23 5.90 2.43
N ASP A 267 -8.03 4.87 2.64
CA ASP A 267 -7.97 3.66 1.83
C ASP A 267 -8.30 4.03 0.37
N GLU A 268 -7.28 4.08 -0.49
CA GLU A 268 -7.33 4.68 -1.85
C GLU A 268 -8.07 3.78 -2.85
N ASN A 269 -8.85 2.82 -2.35
CA ASN A 269 -9.61 1.84 -3.13
C ASN A 269 -10.83 2.46 -3.84
N ASP A 270 -11.26 3.65 -3.43
CA ASP A 270 -12.41 4.40 -4.00
C ASP A 270 -11.99 5.59 -4.87
N GLY A 271 -10.69 5.75 -5.16
CA GLY A 271 -10.13 6.81 -5.99
C GLY A 271 -9.28 7.82 -5.22
N LEU A 272 -8.35 8.48 -5.92
CA LEU A 272 -7.55 9.57 -5.36
C LEU A 272 -8.37 10.85 -5.34
N ALA A 273 -8.55 11.44 -4.16
CA ALA A 273 -9.06 12.80 -4.05
C ALA A 273 -8.02 13.81 -4.57
N GLU A 274 -8.50 14.97 -5.05
CA GLU A 274 -7.65 16.06 -5.51
C GLU A 274 -6.87 16.66 -4.34
N ARG A 275 -5.54 16.57 -4.39
CA ARG A 275 -4.67 16.92 -3.27
C ARG A 275 -4.34 18.42 -3.27
N HIS A 276 -4.77 19.13 -2.23
CA HIS A 276 -4.54 20.57 -2.05
C HIS A 276 -3.17 20.87 -1.41
N TRP A 277 -2.10 20.59 -2.14
CA TRP A 277 -0.71 20.72 -1.67
C TRP A 277 -0.25 22.15 -1.33
N THR A 278 -1.02 23.17 -1.68
CA THR A 278 -0.73 24.58 -1.40
C THR A 278 -1.34 25.08 -0.08
N SER A 279 -1.90 24.19 0.74
CA SER A 279 -2.45 24.60 2.02
C SER A 279 -1.34 25.05 2.99
N PRO A 280 -1.55 26.11 3.79
CA PRO A 280 -0.56 26.58 4.76
C PRO A 280 -0.15 25.51 5.79
N GLY A 281 -1.07 24.62 6.18
CA GLY A 281 -0.81 23.53 7.12
C GLY A 281 0.18 22.50 6.57
N VAL A 282 0.00 22.07 5.32
CA VAL A 282 0.93 21.14 4.68
C VAL A 282 2.29 21.79 4.45
N ALA A 283 2.32 23.06 4.04
CA ALA A 283 3.58 23.79 3.87
C ALA A 283 4.38 23.87 5.19
N ALA A 284 3.71 24.15 6.31
CA ALA A 284 4.34 24.19 7.63
C ALA A 284 4.90 22.82 8.06
N VAL A 285 4.15 21.74 7.86
CA VAL A 285 4.60 20.38 8.20
C VAL A 285 5.79 19.95 7.34
N LEU A 286 5.75 20.23 6.04
CA LEU A 286 6.87 19.92 5.13
C LEU A 286 8.13 20.73 5.48
N GLN A 287 7.95 21.99 5.88
CA GLN A 287 9.05 22.84 6.33
C GLN A 287 9.64 22.32 7.65
N ALA A 288 8.82 21.91 8.61
CA ALA A 288 9.26 21.28 9.85
C ALA A 288 10.01 19.95 9.63
N ALA A 289 9.53 19.12 8.69
CA ALA A 289 10.19 17.87 8.31
C ALA A 289 11.57 18.11 7.64
N THR A 290 11.78 19.29 7.06
CA THR A 290 13.06 19.67 6.44
C THR A 290 14.04 20.26 7.45
N ASN A 291 13.53 20.94 8.48
CA ASN A 291 14.35 21.56 9.52
C ASN A 291 14.78 20.59 10.63
N SER A 292 14.16 19.40 10.70
CA SER A 292 14.49 18.34 11.65
C SER A 292 15.40 17.28 11.02
N PRO A 293 16.11 16.47 11.83
CA PRO A 293 16.89 15.35 11.30
C PRO A 293 15.98 14.38 10.52
N GLN A 294 16.24 14.24 9.22
CA GLN A 294 15.46 13.34 8.36
C GLN A 294 15.63 11.88 8.83
N SER A 295 14.52 11.15 8.88
CA SER A 295 14.54 9.70 9.12
C SER A 295 15.27 8.97 7.99
N ASP A 296 15.82 7.79 8.28
CA ASP A 296 16.49 6.99 7.25
C ASP A 296 15.51 6.56 6.15
N ARG A 297 14.25 6.31 6.51
CA ARG A 297 13.15 6.04 5.57
C ARG A 297 12.94 7.20 4.62
N LEU A 298 12.86 8.43 5.12
CA LEU A 298 12.70 9.63 4.28
C LEU A 298 13.89 9.82 3.34
N LYS A 299 15.13 9.70 3.85
CA LYS A 299 16.35 9.78 3.02
C LYS A 299 16.35 8.75 1.89
N GLN A 300 15.92 7.52 2.17
CA GLN A 300 15.82 6.47 1.17
C GLN A 300 14.77 6.80 0.11
N ILE A 301 13.59 7.25 0.52
CA ILE A 301 12.52 7.58 -0.42
C ILE A 301 12.84 8.79 -1.28
N LEU A 302 13.56 9.78 -0.75
CA LEU A 302 14.11 10.88 -1.55
C LEU A 302 15.05 10.38 -2.67
N ASN A 303 15.77 9.27 -2.45
CA ASN A 303 16.65 8.65 -3.45
C ASN A 303 15.94 7.67 -4.40
N ILE A 304 14.92 6.95 -3.92
CA ILE A 304 14.15 5.97 -4.71
C ILE A 304 13.21 6.68 -5.69
N THR A 305 12.59 7.78 -5.26
CA THR A 305 11.55 8.47 -6.04
C THR A 305 12.03 8.89 -7.45
N PRO A 306 13.21 9.53 -7.63
CA PRO A 306 13.71 9.83 -8.98
C PRO A 306 13.87 8.61 -9.88
N ARG A 307 14.26 7.44 -9.33
CA ARG A 307 14.42 6.19 -10.10
C ARG A 307 13.08 5.62 -10.54
N LEU A 308 12.05 5.74 -9.70
CA LEU A 308 10.67 5.38 -10.07
C LEU A 308 10.14 6.30 -11.17
N LEU A 309 10.47 7.60 -11.11
CA LEU A 309 10.12 8.55 -12.17
C LEU A 309 10.85 8.22 -13.49
N ASP A 310 12.13 7.83 -13.45
CA ASP A 310 12.85 7.37 -14.65
C ASP A 310 12.14 6.18 -15.31
N MET A 311 11.74 5.19 -14.52
CA MET A 311 11.00 4.04 -15.01
C MET A 311 9.63 4.43 -15.57
N TYR A 312 8.89 5.29 -14.85
CA TYR A 312 7.58 5.79 -15.28
C TYR A 312 7.68 6.52 -16.64
N PHE A 313 8.63 7.44 -16.78
CA PHE A 313 8.84 8.20 -18.01
C PHE A 313 9.34 7.34 -19.15
N THR A 314 10.20 6.35 -18.87
CA THR A 314 10.64 5.37 -19.87
C THR A 314 9.45 4.58 -20.43
N ILE A 315 8.56 4.09 -19.55
CA ILE A 315 7.34 3.38 -19.96
C ILE A 315 6.41 4.34 -20.72
N ALA A 316 6.22 5.56 -20.23
CA ALA A 316 5.37 6.56 -20.87
C ALA A 316 5.82 6.88 -22.30
N LEU A 317 7.11 7.11 -22.51
CA LEU A 317 7.65 7.41 -23.84
C LEU A 317 7.57 6.21 -24.79
N ARG A 318 7.58 4.98 -24.27
CA ARG A 318 7.49 3.76 -25.08
C ARG A 318 6.04 3.37 -25.40
N ASP A 319 5.17 3.38 -24.41
CA ASP A 319 3.88 2.68 -24.43
C ASP A 319 2.66 3.61 -24.37
N ALA A 320 2.80 4.84 -23.83
CA ALA A 320 1.65 5.75 -23.68
C ALA A 320 1.27 6.41 -25.01
N ASN A 321 -0.04 6.59 -25.20
CA ASN A 321 -0.59 7.30 -26.35
C ASN A 321 -0.42 8.82 -26.20
N ASN A 322 -0.52 9.54 -27.32
CA ASN A 322 -0.33 10.98 -27.35
C ASN A 322 -1.34 11.73 -26.47
N SER A 323 -2.58 11.23 -26.34
CA SER A 323 -3.60 11.86 -25.50
C SER A 323 -3.22 11.86 -24.02
N LEU A 324 -2.71 10.72 -23.51
CA LEU A 324 -2.24 10.57 -22.14
C LEU A 324 -1.02 11.44 -21.87
N ILE A 325 -0.04 11.45 -22.79
CA ILE A 325 1.16 12.29 -22.66
C ILE A 325 0.78 13.78 -22.67
N CYS A 326 -0.11 14.19 -23.59
CA CYS A 326 -0.58 15.57 -23.67
C CYS A 326 -1.33 16.00 -22.39
N ALA A 327 -2.12 15.10 -21.80
CA ALA A 327 -2.82 15.36 -20.53
C ALA A 327 -1.86 15.41 -19.32
N LEU A 328 -0.74 14.67 -19.37
CA LEU A 328 0.25 14.65 -18.32
C LEU A 328 1.06 15.95 -18.24
N ILE A 329 1.42 16.57 -19.36
CA ILE A 329 2.32 17.74 -19.40
C ILE A 329 1.87 18.89 -18.46
N PRO A 330 0.59 19.35 -18.47
CA PRO A 330 0.12 20.36 -17.51
C PRO A 330 0.30 19.96 -16.04
N ILE A 331 0.16 18.66 -15.73
CA ILE A 331 0.35 18.13 -14.37
C ILE A 331 1.83 18.21 -13.97
N LEU A 332 2.75 17.91 -14.89
CA LEU A 332 4.19 18.07 -14.67
C LEU A 332 4.55 19.53 -14.38
N MET A 333 4.01 20.46 -15.17
CA MET A 333 4.23 21.90 -15.01
C MET A 333 3.72 22.39 -13.65
N ALA A 334 2.54 21.93 -13.22
CA ALA A 334 1.98 22.27 -11.92
C ALA A 334 2.82 21.74 -10.74
N ARG A 335 3.34 20.53 -10.88
CA ARG A 335 4.16 19.88 -9.84
C ARG A 335 5.58 20.41 -9.76
N ASN A 336 6.11 21.00 -10.82
CA ASN A 336 7.47 21.57 -10.85
C ASN A 336 7.72 22.64 -9.76
N SER A 337 6.67 23.38 -9.38
CA SER A 337 6.71 24.42 -8.34
C SER A 337 6.28 23.93 -6.95
N THR A 338 5.76 22.72 -6.82
CA THR A 338 5.16 22.17 -5.58
C THR A 338 5.80 20.83 -5.20
N LEU A 339 7.12 20.78 -5.15
CA LEU A 339 7.87 19.57 -4.77
C LEU A 339 8.16 19.54 -3.27
N PHE A 340 8.44 18.34 -2.74
CA PHE A 340 8.99 18.19 -1.40
C PHE A 340 10.26 19.05 -1.24
N PRO A 341 10.39 19.86 -0.17
CA PRO A 341 11.42 20.90 -0.06
C PRO A 341 12.82 20.38 0.32
N ASP A 342 13.31 19.33 -0.35
CA ASP A 342 14.70 18.86 -0.26
C ASP A 342 15.48 19.25 -1.53
N LYS A 343 16.66 19.88 -1.35
CA LYS A 343 17.41 20.48 -2.47
C LYS A 343 17.84 19.45 -3.53
N ASN A 344 18.33 18.29 -3.09
CA ASN A 344 18.83 17.25 -3.99
C ASN A 344 17.67 16.57 -4.72
N TYR A 345 16.62 16.25 -3.98
CA TYR A 345 15.38 15.70 -4.52
C TYR A 345 14.76 16.64 -5.56
N MET A 346 14.59 17.92 -5.22
CA MET A 346 14.04 18.92 -6.13
C MET A 346 14.87 19.01 -7.41
N TYR A 347 16.19 19.03 -7.32
CA TYR A 347 17.06 19.05 -8.49
C TYR A 347 16.85 17.82 -9.38
N GLU A 348 16.94 16.61 -8.81
CA GLU A 348 16.83 15.36 -9.55
C GLU A 348 15.44 15.16 -10.17
N VAL A 349 14.37 15.53 -9.46
CA VAL A 349 13.00 15.46 -9.99
C VAL A 349 12.78 16.48 -11.10
N ARG A 350 13.13 17.77 -10.87
CA ARG A 350 12.95 18.82 -11.89
C ARG A 350 13.69 18.50 -13.19
N ARG A 351 14.91 17.96 -13.09
CA ARG A 351 15.68 17.52 -14.27
C ARG A 351 14.86 16.52 -15.11
N ARG A 352 14.31 15.49 -14.48
CA ARG A 352 13.50 14.45 -15.15
C ARG A 352 12.20 14.98 -15.73
N LEU A 353 11.51 15.87 -15.00
CA LEU A 353 10.29 16.51 -15.51
C LEU A 353 10.59 17.28 -16.81
N LEU A 354 11.68 18.07 -16.81
CA LEU A 354 12.11 18.86 -17.97
C LEU A 354 12.53 17.97 -19.14
N GLU A 355 13.36 16.96 -18.89
CA GLU A 355 13.81 15.99 -19.90
C GLU A 355 12.61 15.27 -20.56
N PHE A 356 11.65 14.80 -19.76
CA PHE A 356 10.46 14.14 -20.29
C PHE A 356 9.57 15.09 -21.07
N MET A 357 9.32 16.32 -20.59
CA MET A 357 8.54 17.32 -21.33
C MET A 357 9.22 17.65 -22.67
N LEU A 358 10.53 17.86 -22.67
CA LEU A 358 11.29 18.13 -23.89
C LEU A 358 11.17 16.96 -24.89
N ALA A 359 11.39 15.72 -24.43
CA ALA A 359 11.24 14.53 -25.26
C ALA A 359 9.82 14.38 -25.81
N SER A 360 8.80 14.73 -25.02
CA SER A 360 7.39 14.69 -25.43
C SER A 360 7.08 15.71 -26.53
N PHE A 361 7.57 16.95 -26.40
CA PHE A 361 7.42 17.98 -27.44
C PHE A 361 8.20 17.64 -28.71
N GLN A 362 9.39 17.04 -28.60
CA GLN A 362 10.17 16.58 -29.75
C GLN A 362 9.46 15.43 -30.49
N ARG A 363 8.87 14.49 -29.75
CA ARG A 363 8.10 13.38 -30.32
C ARG A 363 6.81 13.86 -30.98
N SER A 364 6.14 14.86 -30.41
CA SER A 364 4.85 15.38 -30.85
C SER A 364 4.80 16.91 -30.81
N PRO A 365 5.34 17.61 -31.83
CA PRO A 365 5.40 19.07 -31.86
C PRO A 365 4.03 19.76 -31.77
N ASP A 366 2.97 19.09 -32.24
CA ASP A 366 1.58 19.58 -32.18
C ASP A 366 1.10 19.86 -30.74
N PHE A 367 1.73 19.24 -29.73
CA PHE A 367 1.44 19.52 -28.33
C PHE A 367 1.64 20.99 -27.97
N ILE A 368 2.53 21.72 -28.64
CA ILE A 368 2.75 23.15 -28.38
C ILE A 368 1.46 23.95 -28.68
N ALA A 369 0.77 23.62 -29.77
CA ALA A 369 -0.48 24.27 -30.13
C ALA A 369 -1.60 23.89 -29.16
N LEU A 370 -1.70 22.61 -28.80
CA LEU A 370 -2.72 22.09 -27.87
C LEU A 370 -2.55 22.63 -26.45
N LEU A 371 -1.31 22.81 -26.01
CA LEU A 371 -0.96 23.23 -24.65
C LEU A 371 -0.63 24.73 -24.55
N LYS A 372 -0.97 25.53 -25.56
CA LYS A 372 -0.69 26.97 -25.60
C LYS A 372 -1.14 27.68 -24.32
N LYS A 373 -2.37 27.44 -23.88
CA LYS A 373 -2.91 28.08 -22.66
C LYS A 373 -2.15 27.64 -21.40
N PRO A 374 -2.03 26.33 -21.07
CA PRO A 374 -1.20 25.87 -19.95
C PRO A 374 0.24 26.40 -19.94
N ILE A 375 0.87 26.53 -21.11
CA ILE A 375 2.23 27.06 -21.24
C ILE A 375 2.27 28.54 -20.92
N VAL A 376 1.37 29.34 -21.52
CA VAL A 376 1.32 30.79 -21.32
C VAL A 376 0.98 31.13 -19.87
N ASP A 377 0.03 30.42 -19.26
CA ASP A 377 -0.39 30.61 -17.86
C ASP A 377 0.74 30.34 -16.85
N ARG A 378 1.83 29.68 -17.26
CA ARG A 378 3.00 29.38 -16.42
C ARG A 378 4.20 30.29 -16.67
N LEU A 379 4.19 31.05 -17.77
CA LEU A 379 5.25 31.99 -18.15
C LEU A 379 4.93 33.44 -17.75
N GLY A 380 3.64 33.77 -17.62
CA GLY A 380 3.17 34.99 -16.95
C GLY A 380 3.09 34.79 -15.45
#